data_AF-A0A1A8JWJ8-F1
#
_entry.id   AF-A0A1A8JWJ8-F1
#
_cell.length_a   1.000
_cell.length_b   1.000
_cell.length_c   1.000
_cell.angle_alpha   90.00
_cell.angle_beta   90.00
_cell.angle_gamma   90.00
#
_symmetry.space_group_name_H-M   'P 1'
#
loop_
_entity.id
_entity.type
_entity.pdbx_description
1 polymer ?
#
loop_
_entity_poly.entity_id
_entity_poly.type
_entity_poly.pdbx_seq_one_letter_code
_entity_poly.pdbx_strand_id
1 'polypeptide(L)'
;NIKPNGGTNINEALMRAVQMLVRASNQGLINPRSVSMIILVSDGDPTVGEIKLSTIQKNVKRVMREEFSLFSLGIGFDVDYDFLERIAMENRGMAQST
;
A
#
# COMPACT_ATOMS: atom_id res chain seq x y z
N ASN A 1 -12.02 5.46 -19.17
CA ASN A 1 -13.09 4.82 -18.38
C ASN A 1 -12.47 3.66 -17.62
N ILE A 2 -12.36 3.76 -16.29
CA ILE A 2 -11.84 2.68 -15.44
C ILE A 2 -13.06 1.92 -14.92
N LYS A 3 -13.10 0.60 -15.11
CA LYS A 3 -14.20 -0.25 -14.63
C LYS A 3 -13.68 -1.15 -13.51
N PRO A 4 -14.45 -1.36 -12.44
CA PRO A 4 -14.06 -2.31 -11.40
C PRO A 4 -14.12 -3.73 -11.95
N ASN A 5 -13.14 -4.55 -11.58
CA ASN A 5 -13.08 -5.96 -11.95
C ASN A 5 -13.81 -6.86 -10.94
N GLY A 6 -14.49 -6.28 -9.93
CA GLY A 6 -15.31 -7.01 -8.97
C GLY A 6 -14.58 -7.55 -7.73
N GLY A 7 -13.45 -6.96 -7.34
CA GLY A 7 -12.75 -7.34 -6.12
C GLY A 7 -11.59 -6.42 -5.74
N THR A 8 -11.06 -6.63 -4.54
CA THR A 8 -10.07 -5.77 -3.88
C THR A 8 -8.81 -6.59 -3.62
N ASN A 9 -7.72 -6.28 -4.31
CA ASN A 9 -6.43 -6.98 -4.16
C ASN A 9 -5.34 -6.01 -3.67
N ILE A 10 -5.35 -5.75 -2.35
CA ILE A 10 -4.43 -4.81 -1.70
C ILE A 10 -2.98 -5.26 -1.83
N ASN A 11 -2.70 -6.55 -1.67
CA ASN A 11 -1.35 -7.09 -1.72
C ASN A 11 -0.69 -6.82 -3.07
N GLU A 12 -1.35 -7.19 -4.18
CA GLU A 12 -0.80 -6.98 -5.52
C GLU A 12 -0.61 -5.49 -5.83
N ALA A 13 -1.57 -4.64 -5.46
CA ALA A 13 -1.48 -3.20 -5.67
C ALA A 13 -0.22 -2.61 -4.99
N LEU A 14 0.02 -2.95 -3.73
CA LEU A 14 1.19 -2.49 -2.99
C LEU A 14 2.50 -3.08 -3.53
N MET A 15 2.53 -4.38 -3.87
CA MET A 15 3.71 -4.98 -4.51
C MET A 15 4.05 -4.26 -5.82
N ARG A 16 3.03 -3.89 -6.61
CA ARG A 16 3.21 -3.22 -7.88
C ARG A 16 3.72 -1.78 -7.69
N ALA A 17 3.15 -1.04 -6.75
CA ALA A 17 3.60 0.31 -6.43
C ALA A 17 5.08 0.35 -6.01
N VAL A 18 5.49 -0.58 -5.13
CA VAL A 18 6.90 -0.71 -4.72
C VAL A 18 7.80 -1.04 -5.92
N GLN A 19 7.40 -1.98 -6.78
CA GLN A 19 8.16 -2.28 -8.00
C GLN A 19 8.33 -1.06 -8.92
N MET A 20 7.32 -0.19 -9.02
CA MET A 20 7.41 1.03 -9.82
C MET A 20 8.45 2.00 -9.24
N LEU A 21 8.44 2.22 -7.93
CA LEU A 21 9.42 3.08 -7.26
C LEU A 21 10.84 2.53 -7.37
N VAL A 22 11.04 1.23 -7.14
CA VAL A 22 12.36 0.58 -7.29
C VAL A 22 12.87 0.71 -8.73
N ARG A 23 12.01 0.50 -9.74
CA ARG A 23 12.40 0.67 -11.15
C ARG A 23 12.79 2.11 -11.46
N ALA A 24 12.00 3.08 -11.02
CA ALA A 24 12.30 4.49 -11.23
C ALA A 24 13.61 4.92 -10.54
N SER A 25 13.85 4.43 -9.32
CA SER A 25 15.12 4.63 -8.60
C SER A 25 16.31 4.07 -9.38
N ASN A 26 16.23 2.80 -9.81
CA ASN A 26 17.29 2.14 -10.57
C ASN A 26 17.57 2.80 -11.94
N GLN A 27 16.59 3.49 -12.52
CA GLN A 27 16.72 4.24 -13.76
C GLN A 27 17.23 5.68 -13.55
N GLY A 28 17.51 6.08 -12.30
CA GLY A 28 17.95 7.44 -11.98
C GLY A 28 16.87 8.50 -12.18
N LEU A 29 15.59 8.11 -12.22
CA LEU A 29 14.45 9.01 -12.41
C LEU A 29 14.01 9.69 -11.12
N ILE A 30 14.50 9.21 -9.96
CA ILE A 30 14.21 9.78 -8.65
C ILE A 30 15.44 10.55 -8.17
N ASN A 31 15.25 11.82 -7.81
CA ASN A 31 16.30 12.62 -7.20
C ASN A 31 16.66 12.03 -5.82
N PRO A 32 17.95 11.84 -5.47
CA PRO A 32 18.35 11.33 -4.15
C PRO A 32 17.86 12.15 -2.94
N ARG A 33 17.45 13.41 -3.17
CA ARG A 33 16.87 14.30 -2.14
C ARG A 33 15.34 14.21 -2.05
N SER A 34 14.69 13.43 -2.92
CA SER A 34 13.25 13.25 -2.90
C SER A 34 12.84 12.18 -1.90
N VAL A 35 11.71 12.42 -1.22
CA VAL A 35 11.03 11.40 -0.41
C VAL A 35 10.07 10.64 -1.32
N SER A 36 10.17 9.31 -1.30
CA SER A 36 9.27 8.42 -2.05
C SER A 36 8.16 7.91 -1.13
N MET A 37 6.91 8.02 -1.59
CA MET A 37 5.74 7.62 -0.81
C MET A 37 4.72 6.85 -1.66
N ILE A 38 3.95 5.99 -1.00
CA ILE A 38 2.82 5.26 -1.53
C ILE A 38 1.58 5.69 -0.73
N ILE A 39 0.48 5.97 -1.41
CA ILE A 39 -0.82 6.23 -0.79
C ILE A 39 -1.76 5.10 -1.20
N LEU A 40 -2.20 4.31 -0.24
CA LEU A 40 -3.25 3.31 -0.41
C LEU A 40 -4.60 3.96 -0.08
N VAL A 41 -5.58 3.77 -0.96
CA VAL A 41 -6.97 4.21 -0.71
C VAL A 41 -7.86 2.99 -0.89
N SER A 42 -8.68 2.67 0.12
CA SER A 42 -9.58 1.51 0.08
C SER A 42 -10.89 1.82 0.78
N ASP A 43 -11.99 1.38 0.18
CA ASP A 43 -13.35 1.38 0.74
C ASP A 43 -13.77 0.01 1.28
N GLY A 44 -12.89 -1.01 1.15
CA GLY A 44 -13.19 -2.37 1.55
C GLY A 44 -11.98 -3.22 1.89
N ASP A 45 -12.25 -4.35 2.52
CA ASP A 45 -11.28 -5.40 2.81
C ASP A 45 -10.78 -6.13 1.55
N PRO A 46 -9.61 -6.80 1.61
CA PRO A 46 -9.11 -7.59 0.49
C PRO A 46 -10.00 -8.81 0.24
N THR A 47 -10.47 -8.96 -1.00
CA THR A 47 -11.40 -10.02 -1.41
C THR A 47 -10.85 -10.93 -2.51
N VAL A 48 -9.76 -10.54 -3.18
CA VAL A 48 -9.15 -11.31 -4.27
C VAL A 48 -7.62 -11.33 -4.12
N GLY A 49 -7.00 -12.44 -4.49
CA GLY A 49 -5.55 -12.64 -4.37
C GLY A 49 -5.19 -13.08 -2.95
N GLU A 50 -4.21 -12.39 -2.35
CA GLU A 50 -3.87 -12.62 -0.94
C GLU A 50 -4.84 -11.83 -0.05
N ILE A 51 -5.67 -12.55 0.70
CA ILE A 51 -6.71 -11.99 1.57
C ILE A 51 -6.32 -12.00 3.05
N LYS A 52 -5.28 -12.76 3.43
CA LYS A 52 -4.89 -12.86 4.84
C LYS A 52 -4.08 -11.64 5.25
N LEU A 53 -4.70 -10.74 6.01
CA LEU A 53 -4.14 -9.46 6.46
C LEU A 53 -2.71 -9.56 7.03
N SER A 54 -2.45 -10.55 7.88
CA SER A 54 -1.11 -10.79 8.44
C SER A 54 -0.07 -11.19 7.40
N THR A 55 -0.46 -11.87 6.32
CA THR A 55 0.43 -12.18 5.19
C THR A 55 0.69 -10.93 4.37
N ILE A 56 -0.33 -10.10 4.12
CA ILE A 56 -0.19 -8.82 3.41
C ILE A 56 0.79 -7.91 4.16
N GLN A 57 0.61 -7.74 5.47
CA GLN A 57 1.53 -6.95 6.32
C GLN A 57 2.98 -7.42 6.18
N LYS A 58 3.23 -8.73 6.30
CA LYS A 58 4.56 -9.32 6.14
C LYS A 58 5.15 -9.08 4.75
N ASN A 59 4.33 -9.24 3.71
CA ASN A 59 4.76 -9.01 2.33
C ASN A 59 5.17 -7.56 2.11
N VAL A 60 4.32 -6.61 2.54
CA VAL A 60 4.55 -5.17 2.39
C VAL A 60 5.80 -4.75 3.15
N LYS A 61 5.91 -5.11 4.43
CA LYS A 61 7.10 -4.81 5.24
C LYS A 61 8.39 -5.32 4.57
N ARG A 62 8.36 -6.54 4.01
CA ARG A 62 9.51 -7.15 3.33
C ARG A 62 9.96 -6.39 2.09
N VAL A 63 9.03 -5.84 1.30
CA VAL A 63 9.36 -5.14 0.05
C VAL A 63 9.62 -3.65 0.25
N MET A 64 9.02 -3.03 1.26
CA MET A 64 9.19 -1.61 1.55
C MET A 64 10.60 -1.29 2.06
N ARG A 65 11.24 -2.23 2.78
CA ARG A 65 12.67 -2.19 3.21
C ARG A 65 13.13 -0.88 3.84
N GLU A 66 12.23 -0.14 4.46
CA GLU A 66 12.55 1.20 4.95
C GLU A 66 13.11 2.13 3.84
N GLU A 67 12.64 2.00 2.60
CA GLU A 67 12.97 2.91 1.49
C GLU A 67 11.83 3.88 1.15
N PHE A 68 10.59 3.49 1.42
CA PHE A 68 9.38 4.28 1.10
C PHE A 68 8.52 4.52 2.34
N SER A 69 7.66 5.54 2.31
CA SER A 69 6.58 5.71 3.30
C SER A 69 5.27 5.20 2.73
N LEU A 70 4.46 4.50 3.54
CA LEU A 70 3.10 4.09 3.17
C LEU A 70 2.07 4.83 4.01
N PHE A 71 1.19 5.58 3.35
CA PHE A 71 0.01 6.19 3.94
C PHE A 71 -1.23 5.42 3.49
N SER A 72 -2.21 5.26 4.37
CA SER A 72 -3.46 4.56 4.08
C SER A 72 -4.65 5.48 4.31
N LEU A 73 -5.63 5.47 3.40
CA LEU A 73 -6.89 6.16 3.52
C LEU A 73 -8.03 5.14 3.45
N GLY A 74 -8.73 4.95 4.57
CA GLY A 74 -9.95 4.16 4.63
C GLY A 74 -11.16 5.02 4.29
N ILE A 75 -11.99 4.56 3.36
CA ILE A 75 -13.21 5.26 2.96
C ILE A 75 -14.42 4.49 3.49
N GLY A 76 -15.30 5.17 4.22
CA GLY A 76 -16.50 4.54 4.76
C GLY A 76 -16.21 3.56 5.90
N PHE A 77 -17.11 2.58 6.08
CA PHE A 77 -17.10 1.70 7.26
C PHE A 77 -16.75 0.24 6.95
N ASP A 78 -16.57 -0.12 5.67
CA ASP A 78 -16.42 -1.51 5.22
C ASP A 78 -14.95 -1.96 5.14
N VAL A 79 -14.03 -1.26 5.81
CA VAL A 79 -12.60 -1.55 5.83
C VAL A 79 -12.07 -1.77 7.25
N ASP A 80 -11.22 -2.77 7.42
CA ASP A 80 -10.45 -2.99 8.64
C ASP A 80 -9.43 -1.87 8.83
N TYR A 81 -9.83 -0.84 9.59
CA TYR A 81 -8.97 0.31 9.87
C TYR A 81 -7.74 -0.06 10.70
N ASP A 82 -7.85 -1.00 11.63
CA ASP A 82 -6.70 -1.46 12.44
C ASP A 82 -5.62 -2.08 11.55
N PHE A 83 -6.03 -2.80 10.50
CA PHE A 83 -5.12 -3.28 9.46
C PHE A 83 -4.45 -2.15 8.69
N LEU A 84 -5.22 -1.14 8.24
CA LEU A 84 -4.69 0.01 7.50
C LEU A 84 -3.72 0.85 8.34
N GLU A 85 -4.04 1.05 9.62
CA GLU A 85 -3.21 1.76 10.58
C GLU A 85 -1.91 1.00 10.83
N ARG A 86 -1.99 -0.29 11.16
CA ARG A 86 -0.81 -1.13 11.41
C ARG A 86 0.11 -1.16 10.20
N ILE A 87 -0.42 -1.37 8.99
CA ILE A 87 0.42 -1.46 7.79
C ILE A 87 1.07 -0.13 7.43
N ALA A 88 0.42 1.01 7.68
CA ALA A 88 1.02 2.33 7.49
C ALA A 88 2.11 2.61 8.54
N MET A 89 1.83 2.35 9.82
CA MET A 89 2.77 2.57 10.93
C MET A 89 4.04 1.73 10.79
N GLU A 90 3.90 0.46 10.42
CA GLU A 90 5.06 -0.43 10.18
C GLU A 90 5.94 0.04 9.01
N ASN A 91 5.45 0.97 8.19
CA ASN A 91 6.11 1.48 7.00
C ASN A 91 6.20 3.02 6.99
N ARG A 92 6.39 3.63 8.16
CA ARG A 92 6.69 5.07 8.36
C ARG A 92 5.68 6.04 7.73
N GLY A 93 4.42 5.66 7.75
CA GLY A 93 3.32 6.57 7.51
C GLY A 93 2.24 6.44 8.56
N MET A 94 1.06 6.91 8.21
CA MET A 94 -0.12 6.94 9.05
C MET A 94 -1.35 6.55 8.23
N ALA A 95 -2.38 6.11 8.93
CA ALA A 95 -3.70 5.93 8.34
C ALA A 95 -4.61 7.10 8.69
N GLN A 96 -5.58 7.35 7.82
CA GLN A 96 -6.70 8.25 8.06
C GLN A 96 -7.98 7.56 7.57
N SER A 97 -9.10 7.78 8.25
CA SER A 97 -10.43 7.39 7.78
C SER A 97 -11.28 8.61 7.48
N THR A 98 -12.21 8.46 6.53
CA THR A 98 -13.17 9.50 6.12
C THR A 98 -14.59 8.95 6.07
#